data_AF-A0A5C0DM88-F1
#
_entry.id   AF-A0A5C0DM88-F1
#
_cell.length_a   1.000
_cell.length_b   1.000
_cell.length_c   1.000
_cell.angle_alpha   90.00
_cell.angle_beta   90.00
_cell.angle_gamma   90.00
#
_symmetry.space_group_name_H-M   'P 1'
#
loop_
_entity.id
_entity.type
_entity.pdbx_description
1 polymer ?
#
loop_
_entity_poly.entity_id
_entity_poly.type
_entity_poly.pdbx_seq_one_letter_code
_entity_poly.pdbx_strand_id
1 'polypeptide(L)' 'MPYNRGSVVLVLFPDSNLKTAKRRPALVVQSNNIGTGLSQTIIAIGIRFDCCSLY' A
#
# COMPACT_ATOMS: atom_id res chain seq x y z
N MET A 1 12.50 6.82 9.61
CA MET A 1 12.98 6.08 8.42
C MET A 1 12.37 6.76 7.20
N PRO A 2 13.15 7.42 6.33
CA PRO A 2 12.58 8.09 5.17
C PRO A 2 12.06 7.07 4.16
N TYR A 3 10.76 7.10 3.89
CA TYR A 3 10.14 6.35 2.80
C TYR A 3 10.50 7.03 1.48
N ASN A 4 11.66 6.67 0.93
CA ASN A 4 12.11 7.21 -0.36
C ASN A 4 11.27 6.64 -1.50
N ARG A 5 11.09 7.44 -2.55
CA ARG A 5 10.49 6.99 -3.81
C ARG A 5 11.21 5.75 -4.33
N GLY A 6 10.46 4.70 -4.67
CA GLY A 6 10.99 3.42 -5.15
C GLY A 6 11.23 2.38 -4.06
N SER A 7 11.11 2.74 -2.78
CA SER A 7 11.17 1.78 -1.69
C SER A 7 9.92 0.90 -1.66
N VAL A 8 10.10 -0.39 -1.37
CA VAL A 8 9.01 -1.33 -1.13
C VAL A 8 8.79 -1.44 0.38
N VAL A 9 7.55 -1.23 0.82
CA VAL A 9 7.14 -1.31 2.22
C VAL A 9 6.04 -2.35 2.40
N LEU A 10 6.06 -3.08 3.52
CA LEU A 10 4.99 -4.00 3.87
C LEU A 10 3.89 -3.24 4.62
N VAL A 11 2.70 -3.20 4.04
CA VAL A 11 1.55 -2.51 4.61
C VAL A 11 0.45 -3.53 4.87
N LEU A 12 -0.26 -3.37 5.98
CA LEU A 12 -1.44 -4.16 6.29
C LEU A 12 -2.59 -3.68 5.39
N PHE A 13 -3.04 -4.53 4.46
CA PHE A 13 -4.14 -4.22 3.55
C PHE A 13 -5.36 -5.08 3.89
N PRO A 14 -6.52 -4.48 4.19
CA PRO A 14 -7.74 -5.22 4.48
C PRO A 14 -8.22 -5.97 3.24
N ASP A 15 -8.70 -7.19 3.43
CA ASP A 15 -9.45 -7.89 2.40
C ASP A 15 -10.83 -7.24 2.24
N SER A 16 -11.49 -7.43 1.10
CA SER A 16 -12.78 -6.81 0.78
C SER A 16 -13.92 -7.17 1.74
N ASN A 17 -13.75 -8.24 2.52
CA ASN A 17 -14.69 -8.65 3.57
C ASN A 17 -14.59 -7.77 4.83
N LEU A 18 -13.63 -6.83 4.89
CA LEU A 18 -13.32 -5.92 6.02
C LEU A 18 -13.03 -6.61 7.36
N LYS A 19 -12.93 -7.94 7.39
CA LYS A 19 -12.73 -8.75 8.59
C LYS A 19 -11.32 -9.27 8.69
N THR A 20 -10.67 -9.52 7.55
CA THR A 20 -9.31 -10.03 7.48
C THR A 20 -8.41 -8.99 6.83
N ALA A 21 -7.13 -8.99 7.19
CA ALA A 21 -6.13 -8.14 6.55
C ALA A 21 -4.86 -8.94 6.34
N LYS A 22 -4.25 -8.76 5.16
CA LYS A 22 -3.01 -9.42 4.77
C LYS A 22 -1.94 -8.37 4.56
N ARG A 23 -0.72 -8.66 4.99
CA ARG A 23 0.42 -7.80 4.67
C ARG A 23 0.74 -7.96 3.19
N ARG A 24 0.68 -6.86 2.45
CA ARG A 24 1.00 -6.81 1.02
C ARG A 24 2.14 -5.82 0.81
N PRO A 25 3.09 -6.13 -0.10
CA PRO A 25 4.10 -5.16 -0.49
C PRO A 25 3.44 -4.00 -1.24
N ALA A 26 3.76 -2.77 -0.85
CA ALA A 26 3.35 -1.54 -1.50
C ALA A 26 4.59 -0.75 -1.93
N LEU A 27 4.52 -0.12 -3.09
CA LEU A 27 5.60 0.69 -3.64
C LEU A 27 5.39 2.15 -3.26
N VAL A 28 6.40 2.78 -2.68
CA VAL A 28 6.37 4.22 -2.40
C VAL A 28 6.55 4.98 -3.71
N VAL A 29 5.51 5.70 -4.13
CA VAL A 29 5.52 6.48 -5.38
C VAL A 29 5.66 7.98 -5.13
N GLN A 30 5.41 8.43 -3.90
CA GLN A 30 5.58 9.82 -3.49
C GLN A 30 7.04 10.26 -3.66
N SER A 31 7.24 11.42 -4.30
CA SER A 31 8.56 12.05 -4.35
C SER A 31 8.90 12.68 -3.01
N ASN A 32 10.18 12.61 -2.63
CA ASN A 32 10.68 12.93 -1.29
C ASN A 32 10.41 14.38 -0.83
N ASN A 33 10.06 15.29 -1.76
CA ASN A 33 9.86 16.71 -1.48
C ASN A 33 8.56 17.27 -2.09
N ILE A 34 7.49 16.47 -2.12
CA ILE A 34 6.15 16.99 -2.43
C ILE A 34 5.58 17.58 -1.15
N GLY A 35 5.59 18.91 -1.05
CA GLY A 35 5.01 19.65 0.06
C GLY A 35 3.48 19.55 0.05
N THR A 36 2.93 18.41 0.46
CA THR A 36 1.48 18.22 0.62
C THR A 36 0.94 18.84 1.91
N GLY A 37 1.82 19.27 2.82
CA GLY A 37 1.44 19.73 4.17
C GLY A 37 0.85 18.62 5.05
N LEU A 38 0.84 17.37 4.57
CA LEU A 38 0.28 16.21 5.25
C LEU A 38 1.41 15.24 5.58
N SER A 39 1.40 14.69 6.80
CA SER A 39 2.33 13.63 7.22
C SER A 39 2.07 12.27 6.53
N GLN A 40 1.33 12.26 5.41
CA GLN A 40 0.89 11.06 4.71
C GLN A 40 1.87 10.71 3.58
N THR A 41 2.09 9.40 3.35
CA THR A 41 2.91 8.88 2.24
C THR A 41 2.02 8.16 1.24
N ILE A 42 2.01 8.63 -0.01
CA ILE A 42 1.29 8.00 -1.12
C ILE A 42 2.05 6.74 -1.54
N ILE A 43 1.36 5.61 -1.42
CA ILE A 43 1.83 4.29 -1.78
C ILE A 43 0.94 3.70 -2.88
N ALA A 44 1.56 3.03 -3.85
CA ALA A 44 0.86 2.22 -4.83
C ALA A 44 0.82 0.78 -4.33
N ILE A 45 -0.39 0.22 -4.21
CA ILE A 45 -0.58 -1.17 -3.81
C ILE A 45 -1.10 -2.00 -4.98
N GLY A 46 -0.45 -3.13 -5.23
CA GLY A 46 -0.94 -4.11 -6.17
C GLY A 46 -2.08 -4.90 -5.56
N ILE A 47 -3.27 -4.80 -6.15
CA ILE A 47 -4.40 -5.66 -5.77
C ILE A 47 -4.32 -6.97 -6.55
N ARG A 48 -4.00 -8.06 -5.86
CA ARG A 48 -4.33 -9.41 -6.35
C ARG A 48 -5.81 -9.64 -6.01
N PHE A 49 -6.64 -9.65 -7.05
CA PHE A 49 -7.98 -10.23 -6.97
C PHE A 49 -7.82 -11.74 -7.16
N ASP A 50 -7.86 -12.48 -6.05
CA ASP A 50 -8.03 -13.92 -6.11
C ASP A 50 -9.49 -14.19 -6.52
N CYS A 51 -9.73 -14.18 -7.82
CA CYS A 51 -11.04 -14.44 -8.43
C CYS A 51 -11.61 -15.82 -8.02
N CYS A 52 -10.76 -16.76 -7.60
CA CYS A 52 -11.16 -18.09 -7.16
C CYS A 52 -11.77 -18.18 -5.76
N SER A 53 -11.93 -17.10 -5.00
CA SER A 53 -12.56 -17.17 -3.67
C SER A 53 -14.09 -17.01 -3.68
N LEU A 54 -14.72 -17.13 -4.86
CA LEU A 54 -16.18 -17.02 -5.07
C LEU A 54 -16.83 -18.33 -5.54
N TYR A 55 -16.14 -19.48 -5.44
CA TYR A 55 -16.73 -20.80 -5.69
C TYR A 55 -16.47 -21.75 -4.51
#